data_AF-V8NDJ2-F1
#
_entry.id   AF-V8NDJ2-F1
#
_cell.length_a   1.000
_cell.length_b   1.000
_cell.length_c   1.000
_cell.angle_alpha   90.00
_cell.angle_beta   90.00
_cell.angle_gamma   90.00
#
_symmetry.space_group_name_H-M   'P 1'
#
loop_
_entity.id
_entity.type
_entity.pdbx_description
1 polymer ?
#
loop_
_entity_poly.entity_id
_entity_poly.type
_entity_poly.pdbx_seq_one_letter_code
_entity_poly.pdbx_strand_id
1 'polypeptide(L)'
;MELWCQSFELDGIGFVRVPEGAYLEFYIDNIPFSMEYDVLIRYEPQLPDHWEKATINVYRPGQIPPSTCQCDPQGSLSSVCDPNGGHCQCRPNVVGRRCDKCAPGTFGFGPTGCK
;
A
#
# COMPACT_ATOMS: atom_id res chain seq x y z
N MET A 1 1.08 25.85 1.02
CA MET A 1 1.01 24.60 1.81
C MET A 1 2.38 23.97 1.78
N GLU A 2 2.87 23.46 2.90
CA GLU A 2 4.06 22.62 2.91
C GLU A 2 3.59 21.17 2.98
N LEU A 3 3.69 20.46 1.87
CA LEU A 3 3.31 19.05 1.79
C LEU A 3 4.47 18.22 2.32
N TRP A 4 4.21 17.35 3.29
CA TRP A 4 5.14 16.29 3.65
C TRP A 4 5.08 15.26 2.55
N CYS A 5 6.00 15.38 1.63
CA CYS A 5 6.38 14.24 0.86
C CYS A 5 7.83 13.93 1.13
N GLN A 6 8.12 12.64 1.17
CA GLN A 6 9.46 12.11 1.28
C GLN A 6 10.17 12.38 -0.06
N SER A 7 10.43 13.64 -0.38
CA SER A 7 11.24 14.04 -1.52
C SER A 7 12.69 14.03 -1.07
N PHE A 8 13.49 13.19 -1.73
CA PHE A 8 14.94 13.28 -1.66
C PHE A 8 15.38 14.54 -2.43
N GLU A 9 15.56 15.66 -1.74
CA GLU A 9 16.46 16.73 -2.18
C GLU A 9 17.76 16.66 -1.37
N LEU A 10 18.83 17.18 -1.97
CA LEU A 10 20.25 16.92 -1.71
C LEU A 10 20.76 17.17 -0.27
N ASP A 11 19.93 17.64 0.66
CA ASP A 11 20.30 17.97 2.05
C ASP A 11 19.47 17.25 3.14
N GLY A 12 18.51 16.39 2.79
CA GLY A 12 17.73 15.59 3.76
C GLY A 12 16.23 15.91 3.81
N ILE A 13 15.55 15.38 4.84
CA ILE A 13 14.08 15.45 5.00
C ILE A 13 13.66 16.91 5.22
N GLY A 14 12.76 17.42 4.38
CA GLY A 14 12.30 18.81 4.42
C GLY A 14 10.90 18.99 3.86
N PHE A 15 10.49 20.26 3.73
CA PHE A 15 9.16 20.64 3.25
C PHE A 15 9.25 21.22 1.84
N VAL A 16 8.27 20.88 0.99
CA VAL A 16 8.11 21.53 -0.32
C VAL A 16 6.90 22.46 -0.30
N ARG A 17 7.11 23.73 -0.68
CA ARG A 17 6.02 24.70 -0.83
C ARG A 17 5.28 24.46 -2.14
N VAL A 18 3.97 24.22 -2.02
CA VAL A 18 3.06 24.02 -3.16
C VAL A 18 2.06 25.18 -3.22
N PRO A 19 2.12 26.02 -4.28
CA PRO A 19 1.16 27.10 -4.51
C PRO A 19 -0.16 26.58 -5.10
N GLU A 20 -1.16 27.45 -5.17
CA GLU A 20 -2.47 27.11 -5.75
C GLU A 20 -2.35 26.71 -7.23
N GLY A 21 -3.07 25.66 -7.63
CA GLY A 21 -3.02 25.10 -8.98
C GLY A 21 -1.77 24.27 -9.30
N ALA A 22 -0.78 24.23 -8.40
CA ALA A 22 0.35 23.32 -8.53
C ALA A 22 0.01 21.90 -8.04
N TYR A 23 0.80 20.93 -8.50
CA TYR A 23 0.66 19.53 -8.12
C TYR A 23 2.03 18.93 -7.82
N LEU A 24 2.03 17.85 -7.05
CA LEU A 24 3.19 17.01 -6.81
C LEU A 24 2.95 15.62 -7.42
N GLU A 25 4.00 15.05 -8.00
CA GLU A 25 3.96 13.72 -8.59
C GLU A 25 5.02 12.84 -7.92
N PHE A 26 4.60 11.63 -7.52
CA PHE A 26 5.46 10.67 -6.84
C PHE A 26 5.47 9.36 -7.61
N TYR A 27 6.67 8.86 -7.88
CA TYR A 27 6.85 7.52 -8.43
C TYR A 27 7.17 6.55 -7.30
N ILE A 28 6.28 5.60 -7.05
CA ILE A 28 6.45 4.59 -6.00
C ILE A 28 6.68 3.23 -6.67
N ASP A 29 7.91 2.73 -6.58
CA ASP A 29 8.38 1.49 -7.21
C ASP A 29 8.63 0.35 -6.23
N ASN A 30 8.78 0.68 -4.94
CA ASN A 30 9.09 -0.27 -3.87
C ASN A 30 7.85 -0.76 -3.11
N ILE A 31 6.74 -0.99 -3.82
CA ILE A 31 5.55 -1.61 -3.23
C ILE A 31 5.76 -3.13 -3.16
N PRO A 32 5.92 -3.72 -1.97
CA PRO A 32 6.34 -5.11 -1.85
C PRO A 32 5.25 -6.10 -2.33
N PHE A 33 3.97 -5.75 -2.15
CA PHE A 33 2.83 -6.59 -2.50
C PHE A 33 1.64 -5.76 -3.02
N SER A 34 0.79 -6.34 -3.87
CA SER A 34 -0.46 -5.69 -4.25
C SER A 34 -1.52 -5.99 -3.19
N MET A 35 -1.71 -5.05 -2.27
CA MET A 35 -2.72 -5.10 -1.21
C MET A 35 -3.38 -3.72 -1.08
N GLU A 36 -4.34 -3.60 -0.16
CA GLU A 36 -4.92 -2.32 0.22
C GLU A 36 -3.90 -1.52 1.03
N TYR A 37 -3.65 -0.27 0.62
CA TYR A 37 -2.74 0.66 1.27
C TYR A 37 -3.46 1.96 1.58
N ASP A 38 -3.21 2.51 2.76
CA ASP A 38 -3.65 3.84 3.13
C ASP A 38 -2.66 4.90 2.62
N VAL A 39 -3.16 5.90 1.91
CA VAL A 39 -2.37 7.06 1.49
C VAL A 39 -2.43 8.12 2.57
N LEU A 40 -1.34 8.26 3.34
CA LEU A 40 -1.23 9.28 4.37
C LEU A 40 -0.41 10.48 3.87
N ILE A 41 -1.08 11.61 3.68
CA ILE A 41 -0.44 12.90 3.38
C ILE A 41 -0.36 13.70 4.68
N ARG A 42 0.85 14.08 5.08
CA ARG A 42 1.04 15.06 6.16
C ARG A 42 1.24 16.43 5.50
N TYR A 43 0.74 17.50 6.09
CA TYR A 43 0.91 18.86 5.54
C TYR A 43 0.92 19.89 6.66
N GLU A 44 1.57 21.03 6.40
CA GLU A 44 1.58 22.19 7.28
C GLU A 44 0.92 23.40 6.58
N PRO A 45 -0.19 23.94 7.12
CA PRO A 45 -0.86 25.12 6.56
C PRO A 45 -0.06 26.40 6.86
N GLN A 46 0.09 27.26 5.86
CA GLN A 46 0.88 28.50 5.95
C GLN A 46 0.02 29.74 6.31
N LEU A 47 -1.30 29.62 6.21
CA LEU A 47 -2.29 30.66 6.51
C LEU A 47 -3.47 30.03 7.24
N PRO A 48 -4.24 30.80 8.04
CA PRO A 48 -5.42 30.32 8.75
C PRO A 48 -6.57 29.91 7.81
N ASP A 49 -6.59 30.43 6.58
CA ASP A 49 -7.50 29.97 5.53
C ASP A 49 -6.97 28.68 4.91
N HIS A 50 -7.74 27.64 5.16
CA HIS A 50 -7.56 26.27 4.71
C HIS A 50 -7.78 26.19 3.19
N TRP A 51 -7.13 25.23 2.54
CA TRP A 51 -7.49 24.86 1.18
C TRP A 51 -8.91 24.28 1.18
N GLU A 52 -9.76 24.66 0.22
CA GLU A 52 -11.11 24.10 0.09
C GLU A 52 -11.09 22.62 -0.34
N LYS A 53 -10.17 22.25 -1.25
CA LYS A 53 -10.03 20.87 -1.76
C LYS A 53 -8.63 20.50 -2.29
N ALA A 54 -8.14 19.32 -1.93
CA ALA A 54 -6.97 18.65 -2.50
C ALA A 54 -7.43 17.36 -3.18
N THR A 55 -6.92 17.09 -4.37
CA THR A 55 -7.30 15.89 -5.16
C THR A 55 -6.10 14.98 -5.32
N ILE A 56 -6.26 13.71 -4.96
CA ILE A 56 -5.21 12.69 -5.05
C ILE A 56 -5.62 11.71 -6.15
N ASN A 57 -4.77 11.55 -7.15
CA ASN A 57 -4.97 10.59 -8.23
C ASN A 57 -3.87 9.53 -8.16
N VAL A 58 -4.26 8.27 -7.95
CA VAL A 58 -3.33 7.13 -7.93
C VAL A 58 -3.44 6.39 -9.25
N TYR A 59 -2.33 6.33 -9.99
CA TYR A 59 -2.24 5.59 -11.24
C TYR A 59 -1.24 4.43 -11.11
N ARG A 60 -1.60 3.26 -11.63
CA ARG A 60 -0.69 2.11 -11.74
C ARG A 60 -0.11 2.09 -13.16
N PRO A 61 1.21 2.27 -13.34
CA PRO A 61 1.82 2.15 -14.66
C PRO A 61 1.88 0.68 -15.09
N GLY A 62 1.09 0.30 -16.10
CA GLY A 62 1.17 -1.00 -16.77
C GLY A 62 0.20 -2.07 -16.29
N GLN A 63 0.27 -3.23 -16.98
CA GLN A 63 -0.50 -4.43 -16.62
C GLN A 63 0.11 -5.09 -15.38
N ILE A 64 -0.72 -5.63 -14.50
CA ILE A 64 -0.26 -6.42 -13.37
C ILE A 64 0.49 -7.62 -13.97
N PRO A 65 1.81 -7.76 -13.76
CA PRO A 65 2.53 -8.92 -14.28
C PRO A 65 1.80 -10.17 -13.77
N PRO A 66 1.62 -11.21 -14.61
CA PRO A 66 0.98 -12.45 -14.16
C PRO A 66 1.81 -12.97 -13.01
N SER A 67 1.34 -12.70 -11.80
CA SER A 67 2.01 -13.14 -10.61
C SER A 67 1.86 -14.63 -10.56
N THR A 68 2.97 -15.33 -10.42
CA THR A 68 2.88 -16.75 -10.09
C THR A 68 2.11 -16.85 -8.78
N CYS A 69 0.89 -17.41 -8.83
CA CYS A 69 0.09 -17.66 -7.64
C CYS A 69 0.84 -18.72 -6.83
N GLN A 70 1.59 -18.27 -5.83
CA GLN A 70 2.33 -19.15 -4.94
C GLN A 70 1.59 -19.32 -3.62
N CYS A 71 0.28 -19.55 -3.67
CA CYS A 71 -0.55 -19.71 -2.48
C CYS A 71 -0.06 -20.89 -1.64
N ASP A 72 0.10 -20.67 -0.33
CA ASP A 72 0.47 -21.70 0.61
C ASP A 72 -0.69 -22.69 0.75
N PRO A 73 -0.51 -23.99 0.46
CA PRO A 73 -1.61 -24.95 0.44
C PRO A 73 -2.22 -25.20 1.83
N GLN A 74 -1.53 -24.87 2.92
CA GLN A 74 -2.07 -24.99 4.28
C GLN A 74 -2.83 -23.72 4.67
N GLY A 75 -2.27 -22.55 4.40
CA GLY A 75 -2.84 -21.26 4.83
C GLY A 75 -3.86 -20.67 3.86
N SER A 76 -3.91 -21.12 2.61
CA SER A 76 -4.89 -20.67 1.61
C SER A 76 -6.10 -21.62 1.48
N LEU A 77 -7.20 -21.05 1.00
CA LEU A 77 -8.42 -21.78 0.63
C LEU A 77 -8.33 -22.37 -0.78
N SER A 78 -7.48 -21.80 -1.65
CA SER A 78 -7.27 -22.28 -3.01
C SER A 78 -5.88 -21.90 -3.53
N SER A 79 -5.41 -22.61 -4.55
CA SER A 79 -4.19 -22.25 -5.31
C SER A 79 -4.40 -21.10 -6.30
N VAL A 80 -5.63 -20.63 -6.46
CA VAL A 80 -5.99 -19.53 -7.34
C VAL A 80 -5.86 -18.22 -6.56
N CYS A 81 -5.14 -17.26 -7.14
CA CYS A 81 -4.99 -15.93 -6.59
C CYS A 81 -5.77 -14.91 -7.42
N ASP A 82 -6.09 -13.77 -6.81
CA ASP A 82 -6.82 -12.68 -7.47
C ASP A 82 -6.06 -12.22 -8.73
N PRO A 83 -6.71 -12.12 -9.91
CA PRO A 83 -6.06 -11.61 -11.12
C PRO A 83 -5.55 -10.16 -10.93
N ASN A 84 -6.20 -9.40 -10.06
CA ASN A 84 -5.84 -8.04 -9.67
C ASN A 84 -4.94 -8.06 -8.43
N GLY A 85 -3.69 -8.43 -8.62
CA GLY A 85 -2.64 -8.28 -7.59
C GLY A 85 -2.07 -9.57 -7.04
N GLY A 86 -2.66 -10.71 -7.38
CA GLY A 86 -2.12 -12.02 -7.05
C GLY A 86 -2.18 -12.35 -5.57
N HIS A 87 -3.20 -11.86 -4.87
CA HIS A 87 -3.44 -12.18 -3.47
C HIS A 87 -4.23 -13.49 -3.37
N CYS A 88 -3.78 -14.40 -2.53
CA CYS A 88 -4.43 -15.68 -2.30
C CYS A 88 -5.60 -15.54 -1.32
N GLN A 89 -6.63 -16.36 -1.46
CA GLN A 89 -7.70 -16.38 -0.48
C GLN A 89 -7.23 -17.09 0.80
N CYS A 90 -7.01 -16.34 1.88
CA CYS A 90 -6.46 -16.87 3.12
C CYS A 90 -7.52 -17.48 4.02
N ARG A 91 -7.11 -18.48 4.80
CA ARG A 91 -7.89 -19.04 5.91
C ARG A 91 -8.01 -18.03 7.07
N PRO A 92 -8.95 -18.25 8.02
CA PRO A 92 -9.11 -17.36 9.16
C PRO A 92 -7.79 -17.09 9.89
N ASN A 93 -7.54 -15.83 10.22
CA ASN A 93 -6.34 -15.35 10.92
C ASN A 93 -5.01 -15.64 10.20
N VAL A 94 -5.03 -15.96 8.91
CA VAL A 94 -3.83 -16.07 8.07
C VAL A 94 -3.74 -14.84 7.17
N VAL A 95 -2.54 -14.29 7.02
CA VAL A 95 -2.26 -13.07 6.27
C VAL A 95 -1.04 -13.25 5.36
N GLY A 96 -0.81 -12.24 4.52
CA GLY A 96 0.26 -12.22 3.53
C GLY A 96 -0.27 -12.63 2.15
N ARG A 97 0.41 -12.18 1.09
CA ARG A 97 -0.01 -12.44 -0.30
C ARG A 97 -0.20 -13.92 -0.60
N ARG A 98 0.65 -14.76 0.00
CA ARG A 98 0.68 -16.21 -0.18
C ARG A 98 -0.06 -16.96 0.93
N CYS A 99 -0.63 -16.26 1.92
CA CYS A 99 -1.22 -16.87 3.11
C CYS A 99 -0.23 -17.75 3.90
N ASP A 100 0.99 -17.26 4.11
CA ASP A 100 2.12 -17.98 4.71
C ASP A 100 2.40 -17.58 6.16
N LYS A 101 1.64 -16.65 6.74
CA LYS A 101 1.87 -16.08 8.07
C LYS A 101 0.57 -15.92 8.85
N CYS A 102 0.64 -16.02 10.18
CA CYS A 102 -0.49 -15.67 11.02
C CYS A 102 -0.67 -14.15 11.11
N ALA A 103 -1.92 -13.71 11.26
CA ALA A 103 -2.26 -12.32 11.56
C ALA A 103 -1.59 -11.91 12.88
N PRO A 104 -1.24 -10.62 13.06
CA PRO A 104 -0.72 -10.12 14.33
C PRO A 104 -1.63 -10.52 15.50
N GLY A 105 -1.04 -11.12 16.53
CA GLY A 105 -1.78 -11.59 17.71
C GLY A 105 -2.36 -13.01 17.62
N THR A 106 -2.14 -13.73 16.52
CA THR A 106 -2.60 -15.12 16.34
C THR A 106 -1.41 -16.07 16.10
N PHE A 107 -1.58 -17.36 16.40
CA PHE A 107 -0.53 -18.38 16.36
C PHE A 107 -1.06 -19.75 15.93
N GLY A 108 -0.15 -20.72 15.75
CA GLY A 108 -0.52 -22.10 15.41
C GLY A 108 -0.97 -22.26 13.96
N PHE A 109 -0.11 -21.87 13.01
CA PHE A 109 -0.36 -22.02 11.58
C PHE A 109 -0.68 -23.48 11.20
N GLY A 110 -1.80 -23.69 10.52
CA GLY A 110 -2.23 -25.02 10.11
C GLY A 110 -3.38 -25.00 9.10
N PRO A 111 -3.92 -26.19 8.74
CA PRO A 111 -4.93 -26.33 7.69
C PRO A 111 -6.30 -25.73 8.04
N THR A 112 -6.51 -25.25 9.27
CA THR A 112 -7.72 -24.53 9.68
C THR A 112 -7.49 -23.02 9.85
N GLY A 113 -6.30 -22.52 9.53
CA GLY A 113 -5.89 -21.14 9.78
C GLY A 113 -5.06 -21.00 11.07
N CYS A 114 -5.02 -19.79 11.63
CA CYS A 114 -4.37 -19.49 12.92
C CYS A 114 -5.39 -19.23 14.03
N LYS A 115 -4.98 -19.38 15.28
CA LYS A 115 -5.79 -19.16 16.49
C LYS A 115 -5.33 -17.97 17.31
#